data_AF-A0A2L2YAP3-F1
#
_entry.id   AF-A0A2L2YAP3-F1
#
_cell.length_a   1.000
_cell.length_b   1.000
_cell.length_c   1.000
_cell.angle_alpha   90.00
_cell.angle_beta   90.00
_cell.angle_gamma   90.00
#
_symmetry.space_group_name_H-M   'P 1'
#
loop_
_entity.id
_entity.type
_entity.pdbx_description
1 polymer ?
#
loop_
_entity_poly.entity_id
_entity_poly.type
_entity_poly.pdbx_seq_one_letter_code
_entity_poly.pdbx_strand_id
1 'polypeptide(L)'
;MLKGDMTLIVYERDHFRNITIKEGEVFMLPAHIPHSPQRKVNTIGLVIERERKTSELDLLRYYVDGSDEILYEKWFYCKSLEELGPLIKEFFESKQFMTGRPIPGTLLEDKPIKQDFGRKLHDPFSLKTWLHSNQDALEKVGKLKLFEGNFVSRIHVLGKGCHSPDPDLPETFLWQIEGSSLIRMASKNYELRYGETILIPADEKYEISAESKCRILSVVMNPFTE
;
A
#
# COMPACT_ATOMS: atom_id res chain seq x y z
N MET A 1 0.18 -6.68 -8.55
CA MET A 1 -0.68 -6.44 -9.73
C MET A 1 -1.54 -7.66 -10.00
N LEU A 2 -2.83 -7.46 -10.30
CA LEU A 2 -3.76 -8.57 -10.59
C LEU A 2 -3.78 -8.93 -12.08
N LYS A 3 -3.67 -7.92 -12.95
CA LYS A 3 -3.61 -8.09 -14.40
C LYS A 3 -2.66 -7.06 -15.01
N GLY A 4 -1.72 -7.52 -15.82
CA GLY A 4 -0.69 -6.74 -16.48
C GLY A 4 0.28 -6.04 -15.53
N ASP A 5 1.21 -5.31 -16.12
CA ASP A 5 2.31 -4.66 -15.42
C ASP A 5 2.03 -3.17 -15.18
N MET A 6 2.64 -2.62 -14.14
CA MET A 6 2.73 -1.17 -13.93
C MET A 6 4.17 -0.74 -13.67
N THR A 7 4.44 0.56 -13.83
CA THR A 7 5.70 1.16 -13.39
C THR A 7 5.40 2.17 -12.28
N LEU A 8 6.05 2.04 -11.14
CA LEU A 8 6.03 3.03 -10.08
C LEU A 8 7.34 3.82 -10.13
N ILE A 9 7.27 5.08 -10.50
CA ILE A 9 8.43 5.98 -10.43
C ILE A 9 8.55 6.43 -8.97
N VAL A 10 9.70 6.26 -8.36
CA VAL A 10 9.95 6.66 -6.97
C VAL A 10 11.20 7.54 -6.89
N TYR A 11 11.27 8.38 -5.88
CA TYR A 11 12.51 9.10 -5.55
C TYR A 11 13.22 8.36 -4.42
N GLU A 12 14.28 7.62 -4.75
CA GLU A 12 15.01 6.74 -3.84
C GLU A 12 16.50 7.07 -3.90
N ARG A 13 17.19 7.23 -2.77
CA ARG A 13 18.63 7.53 -2.68
C ARG A 13 19.03 8.69 -3.59
N ASP A 14 18.30 9.79 -3.47
CA ASP A 14 18.50 11.04 -4.22
C ASP A 14 18.46 10.89 -5.75
N HIS A 15 17.73 9.90 -6.27
CA HIS A 15 17.48 9.76 -7.71
C HIS A 15 16.09 9.20 -8.01
N PHE A 16 15.58 9.52 -9.19
CA PHE A 16 14.40 8.85 -9.71
C PHE A 16 14.72 7.41 -10.13
N ARG A 17 13.88 6.48 -9.70
CA ARG A 17 13.96 5.08 -10.04
C ARG A 17 12.62 4.58 -10.55
N ASN A 18 12.64 3.88 -11.69
CA ASN A 18 11.47 3.20 -12.23
C ASN A 18 11.38 1.78 -11.68
N ILE A 19 10.41 1.50 -10.82
CA ILE A 19 10.13 0.16 -10.30
C ILE A 19 9.05 -0.47 -11.18
N THR A 20 9.39 -1.52 -11.93
CA THR A 20 8.37 -2.30 -12.66
C THR A 20 7.78 -3.35 -11.73
N ILE A 21 6.45 -3.30 -11.53
CA ILE A 21 5.69 -4.28 -10.76
C ILE A 21 4.88 -5.10 -11.76
N LYS A 22 5.29 -6.34 -11.98
CA LYS A 22 4.69 -7.23 -12.98
C LYS A 22 3.40 -7.86 -12.47
N GLU A 23 2.62 -8.41 -13.39
CA GLU A 23 1.45 -9.25 -13.05
C GLU A 23 1.84 -10.33 -12.03
N GLY A 24 1.04 -10.47 -10.97
CA GLY A 24 1.29 -11.41 -9.87
C GLY A 24 2.37 -10.99 -8.87
N GLU A 25 3.05 -9.85 -9.07
CA GLU A 25 3.99 -9.30 -8.09
C GLU A 25 3.31 -8.43 -7.05
N VAL A 26 3.91 -8.40 -5.86
CA VAL A 26 3.54 -7.52 -4.73
C VAL A 26 4.72 -6.61 -4.38
N PHE A 27 4.41 -5.44 -3.84
CA PHE A 27 5.38 -4.42 -3.47
C PHE A 27 4.86 -3.61 -2.28
N MET A 28 5.74 -3.27 -1.34
CA MET A 28 5.45 -2.44 -0.17
C MET A 28 6.18 -1.11 -0.33
N LEU A 29 5.43 0.00 -0.28
CA LEU A 29 5.99 1.34 -0.29
C LEU A 29 6.04 1.91 1.14
N PRO A 30 7.23 2.19 1.69
CA PRO A 30 7.38 2.90 2.96
C PRO A 30 6.81 4.33 2.92
N ALA A 31 6.49 4.86 4.11
CA ALA A 31 5.99 6.21 4.27
C ALA A 31 6.98 7.28 3.76
N HIS A 32 6.43 8.42 3.33
CA HIS A 32 7.16 9.65 2.95
C HIS A 32 8.08 9.55 1.73
N ILE A 33 7.90 8.53 0.89
CA ILE A 33 8.61 8.40 -0.39
C ILE A 33 7.76 9.00 -1.51
N PRO A 34 8.25 10.03 -2.24
CA PRO A 34 7.58 10.52 -3.44
C PRO A 34 7.45 9.41 -4.48
N HIS A 35 6.25 9.23 -5.01
CA HIS A 35 5.95 8.16 -5.96
C HIS A 35 4.93 8.61 -7.01
N SER A 36 5.08 8.10 -8.23
CA SER A 36 4.24 8.44 -9.38
C SER A 36 3.86 7.16 -10.14
N PRO A 37 2.65 6.61 -9.92
CA PRO A 37 2.21 5.36 -10.53
C PRO A 37 1.83 5.55 -12.01
N GLN A 38 2.45 4.73 -12.88
CA GLN A 38 2.21 4.69 -14.32
C GLN A 38 1.54 3.37 -14.69
N ARG A 39 0.29 3.45 -15.16
CA ARG A 39 -0.51 2.28 -15.56
C ARG A 39 -0.70 2.26 -17.07
N LYS A 40 -0.62 1.06 -17.66
CA LYS A 40 -0.97 0.83 -19.07
C LYS A 40 -2.45 0.47 -19.20
N VAL A 41 -2.99 0.60 -20.41
CA VAL A 41 -4.34 0.13 -20.75
C VAL A 41 -4.49 -1.36 -20.45
N ASN A 42 -5.71 -1.80 -20.12
CA ASN A 42 -6.05 -3.20 -19.83
C ASN A 42 -5.32 -3.84 -18.64
N THR A 43 -4.89 -3.05 -17.66
CA THR A 43 -4.26 -3.52 -16.42
C THR A 43 -5.18 -3.34 -15.21
N ILE A 44 -5.00 -4.17 -14.17
CA ILE A 44 -5.74 -4.11 -12.90
C ILE A 44 -4.73 -4.26 -11.75
N GLY A 45 -4.74 -3.32 -10.81
CA GLY A 45 -3.90 -3.35 -9.62
C GLY A 45 -4.71 -3.12 -8.35
N LEU A 46 -4.37 -3.84 -7.29
CA LEU A 46 -4.85 -3.60 -5.94
C LEU A 46 -3.86 -2.66 -5.23
N VAL A 47 -4.37 -1.59 -4.65
CA VAL A 47 -3.64 -0.68 -3.76
C VAL A 47 -4.42 -0.65 -2.46
N ILE A 48 -3.73 -0.83 -1.34
CA ILE A 48 -4.31 -0.72 -0.01
C ILE A 48 -3.52 0.36 0.72
N GLU A 49 -4.24 1.40 1.13
CA GLU A 49 -3.76 2.50 1.96
C GLU A 49 -4.65 2.56 3.20
N ARG A 50 -4.34 3.46 4.14
CA ARG A 50 -5.19 3.73 5.31
C ARG A 50 -5.76 5.14 5.28
N GLU A 51 -6.79 5.35 6.07
CA GLU A 51 -7.20 6.69 6.46
C GLU A 51 -6.07 7.41 7.18
N ARG A 52 -5.99 8.72 6.94
CA ARG A 52 -5.00 9.61 7.54
C ARG A 52 -5.43 9.97 8.95
N LYS A 53 -4.48 10.10 9.89
CA LYS A 53 -4.73 10.85 11.12
C LYS A 53 -5.05 12.30 10.75
N THR A 54 -5.81 12.99 11.58
CA THR A 54 -6.15 14.41 11.37
C THR A 54 -4.94 15.35 11.34
N SER A 55 -3.79 14.92 11.87
CA SER A 55 -2.53 15.65 11.85
C SER A 55 -1.65 15.35 10.63
N GLU A 56 -1.98 14.35 9.83
CA GLU A 56 -1.16 13.93 8.68
C GLU A 56 -1.51 14.74 7.43
N LEU A 57 -0.46 15.12 6.69
CA LEU A 57 -0.58 15.85 5.43
C LEU A 57 -0.09 14.97 4.28
N ASP A 58 -0.81 15.03 3.17
CA ASP A 58 -0.36 14.54 1.88
C ASP A 58 0.30 15.70 1.09
N LEU A 59 1.15 15.34 0.13
CA LEU A 59 1.86 16.27 -0.74
C LEU A 59 1.71 15.85 -2.19
N LEU A 60 1.16 16.73 -3.02
CA LEU A 60 1.27 16.65 -4.47
C LEU A 60 2.47 17.47 -4.95
N ARG A 61 3.38 16.87 -5.71
CA ARG A 61 4.60 17.52 -6.19
C ARG A 61 4.83 17.24 -7.68
N TYR A 62 5.26 18.28 -8.39
CA TYR A 62 5.81 18.19 -9.75
C TYR A 62 7.27 18.63 -9.75
N TYR A 63 8.03 18.07 -10.68
CA TYR A 63 9.45 18.35 -10.87
C TYR A 63 9.67 19.01 -12.23
N VAL A 64 10.77 19.76 -12.35
CA VAL A 64 11.22 20.30 -13.63
C VAL A 64 11.61 19.12 -14.53
N ASP A 65 11.25 19.19 -15.81
CA ASP A 65 11.49 18.08 -16.74
C ASP A 65 12.99 17.75 -16.83
N GLY A 66 13.32 16.47 -16.68
CA GLY A 66 14.70 15.97 -16.70
C GLY A 66 15.54 16.29 -15.46
N SER A 67 14.98 16.84 -14.37
CA SER A 67 15.73 17.10 -13.14
C SER A 67 14.95 16.71 -11.87
N ASP A 68 15.63 16.79 -10.72
CA ASP A 68 15.08 16.64 -9.37
C ASP A 68 14.69 17.99 -8.73
N GLU A 69 14.77 19.09 -9.50
CA GLU A 69 14.34 20.41 -9.06
C GLU A 69 12.81 20.45 -8.94
N ILE A 70 12.33 20.96 -7.80
CA ILE A 70 10.91 21.02 -7.51
C ILE A 70 10.27 22.16 -8.31
N LEU A 71 9.30 21.81 -9.17
CA LEU A 71 8.55 22.77 -9.96
C LEU A 71 7.37 23.35 -9.18
N TYR A 72 6.62 22.49 -8.49
CA TYR A 72 5.38 22.85 -7.81
C TYR A 72 5.11 21.89 -6.65
N GLU A 73 4.58 22.40 -5.54
CA GLU A 73 4.12 21.62 -4.39
C GLU A 73 2.76 22.11 -3.90
N LYS A 74 1.93 21.17 -3.46
CA LYS A 74 0.70 21.46 -2.72
C LYS A 74 0.56 20.48 -1.55
N TRP A 75 0.51 21.05 -0.35
CA TRP A 75 0.26 20.33 0.89
C TRP A 75 -1.23 20.39 1.24
N PHE A 76 -1.81 19.26 1.66
CA PHE A 76 -3.23 19.19 1.98
C PHE A 76 -3.54 18.05 2.96
N TYR A 77 -4.65 18.17 3.70
CA TYR A 77 -5.17 17.09 4.54
C TYR A 77 -6.06 16.20 3.68
N CYS A 78 -5.56 15.02 3.31
CA CYS A 78 -6.29 14.09 2.46
C CYS A 78 -7.42 13.41 3.23
N LYS A 79 -8.67 13.81 2.96
CA LYS A 79 -9.86 13.09 3.45
C LYS A 79 -10.36 12.06 2.44
N SER A 80 -10.17 12.35 1.16
CA SER A 80 -10.49 11.46 0.05
C SER A 80 -9.50 11.70 -1.09
N LEU A 81 -9.06 10.64 -1.75
CA LEU A 81 -8.17 10.75 -2.90
C LEU A 81 -8.84 11.45 -4.11
N GLU A 82 -10.17 11.61 -4.11
CA GLU A 82 -10.88 12.43 -5.11
C GLU A 82 -10.45 13.91 -5.08
N GLU A 83 -9.95 14.38 -3.94
CA GLU A 83 -9.42 15.74 -3.76
C GLU A 83 -8.19 16.02 -4.64
N LEU A 84 -7.50 14.98 -5.15
CA LEU A 84 -6.37 15.13 -6.06
C LEU A 84 -6.78 15.75 -7.41
N GLY A 85 -7.99 15.46 -7.91
CA GLY A 85 -8.42 15.94 -9.24
C GLY A 85 -8.37 17.47 -9.38
N PRO A 86 -9.00 18.23 -8.45
CA PRO A 86 -8.87 19.68 -8.41
C PRO A 86 -7.44 20.20 -8.24
N LEU A 87 -6.61 19.57 -7.41
CA LEU A 87 -5.22 20.00 -7.19
C LEU A 87 -4.35 19.79 -8.43
N ILE A 88 -4.56 18.69 -9.15
CA ILE A 88 -3.91 18.41 -10.43
C ILE A 88 -4.33 19.45 -11.47
N LYS A 89 -5.62 19.79 -11.52
CA LYS A 89 -6.13 20.84 -12.41
C LYS A 89 -5.50 22.20 -12.09
N GLU A 90 -5.38 22.56 -10.81
CA GLU A 90 -4.70 23.79 -10.36
C GLU A 90 -3.26 23.85 -10.90
N PHE A 91 -2.52 22.73 -10.83
CA PHE A 91 -1.17 22.68 -11.40
C PHE A 91 -1.17 22.93 -12.91
N PHE A 92 -2.06 22.29 -13.68
CA PHE A 92 -2.11 22.47 -15.14
C PHE A 92 -2.53 23.88 -15.57
N GLU A 93 -3.24 24.63 -14.72
CA GLU A 93 -3.60 26.04 -14.94
C GLU A 93 -2.54 27.02 -14.41
N SER A 94 -1.48 26.51 -13.76
CA SER A 94 -0.46 27.34 -13.09
C SER A 94 0.57 27.95 -14.06
N LYS A 95 1.19 29.05 -13.62
CA LYS A 95 2.35 29.64 -14.32
C LYS A 95 3.56 28.70 -14.34
N GLN A 96 3.73 27.86 -13.32
CA GLN A 96 4.78 26.84 -13.26
C GLN A 96 4.64 25.85 -14.41
N PHE A 97 3.42 25.35 -14.67
CA PHE A 97 3.16 24.47 -15.81
C PHE A 97 3.38 25.18 -17.15
N MET A 98 2.88 26.41 -17.31
CA MET A 98 3.04 27.18 -18.55
C MET A 98 4.50 27.52 -18.89
N THR A 99 5.34 27.75 -17.88
CA THR A 99 6.73 28.20 -18.08
C THR A 99 7.77 27.10 -17.91
N GLY A 100 7.39 25.98 -17.29
CA GLY A 100 8.32 24.91 -16.89
C GLY A 100 9.33 25.35 -15.82
N ARG A 101 9.08 26.46 -15.10
CA ARG A 101 10.00 27.04 -14.13
C ARG A 101 9.36 27.18 -12.74
N PRO A 102 10.11 26.92 -11.66
CA PRO A 102 9.66 27.24 -10.31
C PRO A 102 9.41 28.74 -10.16
N ILE A 103 8.46 29.11 -9.30
CA ILE A 103 8.22 30.51 -8.94
C ILE A 103 8.82 30.76 -7.55
N PRO A 104 9.72 31.76 -7.39
CA PRO A 104 10.27 32.10 -6.08
C PRO A 104 9.18 32.40 -5.05
N GLY A 105 9.33 31.85 -3.84
CA GLY A 105 8.39 32.04 -2.73
C GLY A 105 7.14 31.17 -2.75
N THR A 106 6.94 30.29 -3.75
CA THR A 106 5.78 29.36 -3.75
C THR A 106 6.07 28.02 -3.08
N LEU A 107 7.34 27.68 -2.89
CA LEU A 107 7.76 26.47 -2.18
C LEU A 107 7.96 26.80 -0.70
N LEU A 108 7.47 25.94 0.19
CA LEU A 108 7.65 26.12 1.62
C LEU A 108 9.12 25.87 2.01
N GLU A 109 9.73 26.83 2.70
CA GLU A 109 11.07 26.66 3.28
C GLU A 109 11.05 25.65 4.43
N ASP A 110 10.06 25.76 5.33
CA ASP A 110 9.83 24.80 6.41
C ASP A 110 8.72 23.81 6.02
N LYS A 111 9.14 22.58 5.70
CA LYS A 111 8.24 21.52 5.21
C LYS A 111 7.57 20.80 6.38
N PRO A 112 6.23 20.63 6.37
CA PRO A 112 5.51 19.95 7.46
C PRO A 112 5.97 18.50 7.70
N ILE A 113 6.43 17.83 6.64
CA ILE A 113 6.93 16.46 6.70
C ILE A 113 8.26 16.39 5.96
N LYS A 114 9.24 15.71 6.57
CA LYS A 114 10.51 15.36 5.93
C LYS A 114 10.32 14.10 5.09
N GLN A 115 10.54 14.22 3.79
CA GLN A 115 10.54 13.08 2.88
C GLN A 115 11.72 12.15 3.19
N ASP A 116 11.52 10.85 2.98
CA ASP A 116 12.58 9.85 3.11
C ASP A 116 13.26 9.65 1.76
N PHE A 117 14.33 10.40 1.52
CA PHE A 117 15.14 10.28 0.31
C PHE A 117 16.29 9.28 0.43
N GLY A 118 16.64 8.85 1.64
CA GLY A 118 17.83 8.03 1.89
C GLY A 118 17.55 6.52 1.87
N ARG A 119 16.30 6.10 2.07
CA ARG A 119 15.95 4.67 2.17
C ARG A 119 16.16 3.94 0.85
N LYS A 120 16.78 2.76 0.94
CA LYS A 120 16.80 1.80 -0.17
C LYS A 120 15.50 1.01 -0.20
N LEU A 121 14.87 0.92 -1.37
CA LEU A 121 13.65 0.16 -1.56
C LEU A 121 13.94 -1.28 -1.98
N HIS A 122 13.12 -2.21 -1.48
CA HIS A 122 13.12 -3.60 -1.93
C HIS A 122 12.58 -3.70 -3.36
N ASP A 123 12.92 -4.79 -4.05
CA ASP A 123 12.31 -5.08 -5.36
C ASP A 123 10.93 -5.72 -5.17
N PRO A 124 9.99 -5.50 -6.10
CA PRO A 124 8.78 -6.30 -6.18
C PRO A 124 9.14 -7.78 -6.33
N PHE A 125 8.28 -8.66 -5.81
CA PHE A 125 8.48 -10.09 -5.94
C PHE A 125 7.17 -10.82 -6.23
N SER A 126 7.26 -11.97 -6.89
CA SER A 126 6.09 -12.79 -7.21
C SER A 126 5.47 -13.37 -5.94
N LEU A 127 4.20 -13.05 -5.71
CA LEU A 127 3.43 -13.64 -4.61
C LEU A 127 3.31 -15.15 -4.76
N LYS A 128 3.07 -15.64 -5.99
CA LYS A 128 2.98 -17.08 -6.27
C LYS A 128 4.26 -17.82 -5.91
N THR A 129 5.42 -17.30 -6.32
CA THR A 129 6.70 -17.92 -5.99
C THR A 129 6.95 -17.89 -4.48
N TRP A 130 6.62 -16.77 -3.82
CA TRP A 130 6.75 -16.67 -2.37
C TRP A 130 5.86 -17.68 -1.64
N LEU A 131 4.59 -17.84 -2.05
CA LEU A 131 3.65 -18.82 -1.47
C LEU A 131 4.16 -20.25 -1.64
N HIS A 132 4.65 -20.60 -2.82
CA HIS A 132 5.19 -21.92 -3.11
C HIS A 132 6.42 -22.23 -2.24
N SER A 133 7.37 -21.30 -2.15
CA SER A 133 8.59 -21.47 -1.33
C SER A 133 8.30 -21.57 0.17
N ASN A 134 7.18 -20.99 0.63
CA ASN A 134 6.79 -20.99 2.04
C ASN A 134 5.68 -21.99 2.39
N GLN A 135 5.28 -22.87 1.46
CA GLN A 135 4.11 -23.75 1.65
C GLN A 135 4.21 -24.61 2.91
N ASP A 136 5.38 -25.22 3.17
CA ASP A 136 5.55 -26.11 4.32
C ASP A 136 5.47 -25.34 5.65
N ALA A 137 6.01 -24.13 5.69
CA ALA A 137 5.93 -23.26 6.86
C ALA A 137 4.49 -22.77 7.08
N LEU A 138 3.74 -22.49 6.01
CA LEU A 138 2.32 -22.13 6.09
C LEU A 138 1.43 -23.31 6.52
N GLU A 139 1.84 -24.55 6.26
CA GLU A 139 1.14 -25.75 6.79
C GLU A 139 1.49 -26.05 8.25
N LYS A 140 2.71 -25.76 8.68
CA LYS A 140 3.22 -26.12 10.03
C LYS A 140 3.04 -25.01 11.06
N VAL A 141 3.39 -23.78 10.70
CA VAL A 141 3.38 -22.59 11.56
C VAL A 141 2.06 -21.82 11.42
N GLY A 142 1.45 -21.85 10.24
CA GLY A 142 0.15 -21.26 9.98
C GLY A 142 0.14 -19.74 9.73
N LYS A 143 1.17 -18.97 10.12
CA LYS A 143 1.21 -17.52 9.88
C LYS A 143 2.62 -17.06 9.58
N LEU A 144 2.81 -16.32 8.49
CA LEU A 144 4.10 -15.73 8.09
C LEU A 144 3.93 -14.28 7.68
N LYS A 145 4.92 -13.44 7.94
CA LYS A 145 5.00 -12.06 7.43
C LYS A 145 5.32 -12.09 5.94
N LEU A 146 4.62 -11.29 5.14
CA LEU A 146 4.88 -11.20 3.70
C LEU A 146 6.06 -10.26 3.39
N PHE A 147 6.18 -9.17 4.15
CA PHE A 147 7.26 -8.19 4.00
C PHE A 147 8.07 -8.12 5.28
N GLU A 148 9.39 -8.23 5.14
CA GLU A 148 10.35 -8.05 6.23
C GLU A 148 10.69 -6.57 6.39
N GLY A 149 10.86 -6.13 7.65
CA GLY A 149 11.21 -4.75 7.98
C GLY A 149 10.26 -4.12 9.00
N ASN A 150 10.56 -2.87 9.36
CA ASN A 150 9.77 -2.08 10.31
C ASN A 150 8.77 -1.22 9.52
N PHE A 151 7.56 -1.75 9.36
CA PHE A 151 6.44 -1.06 8.73
C PHE A 151 5.28 -0.95 9.70
N VAL A 152 4.52 0.13 9.54
CA VAL A 152 3.20 0.31 10.20
C VAL A 152 2.22 -0.74 9.68
N SER A 153 2.30 -1.03 8.38
CA SER A 153 1.52 -2.07 7.73
C SER A 153 1.98 -3.46 8.20
N ARG A 154 1.05 -4.22 8.77
CA ARG A 154 1.22 -5.64 9.07
C ARG A 154 0.56 -6.45 7.98
N ILE A 155 1.37 -7.08 7.14
CA ILE A 155 0.87 -7.94 6.07
C ILE A 155 1.35 -9.37 6.33
N HIS A 156 0.39 -10.26 6.52
CA HIS A 156 0.63 -11.67 6.79
C HIS A 156 -0.05 -12.55 5.76
N VAL A 157 0.55 -13.70 5.48
CA VAL A 157 -0.14 -14.82 4.85
C VAL A 157 -0.47 -15.82 5.94
N LEU A 158 -1.76 -16.11 6.07
CA LEU A 158 -2.30 -17.14 6.96
C LEU A 158 -2.47 -18.43 6.15
N GLY A 159 -1.96 -19.53 6.70
CA GLY A 159 -2.09 -20.89 6.22
C GLY A 159 -2.96 -21.73 7.14
N LYS A 160 -2.66 -23.03 7.24
CA LYS A 160 -3.45 -23.98 8.04
C LYS A 160 -3.46 -23.60 9.52
N GLY A 161 -4.62 -23.68 10.16
CA GLY A 161 -4.78 -23.51 11.61
C GLY A 161 -5.93 -22.60 12.00
N CYS A 162 -5.95 -22.22 13.27
CA CYS A 162 -6.84 -21.19 13.80
C CYS A 162 -6.06 -19.89 14.03
N HIS A 163 -6.59 -18.77 13.53
CA HIS A 163 -5.97 -17.45 13.66
C HIS A 163 -6.89 -16.49 14.39
N SER A 164 -6.33 -15.82 15.38
CA SER A 164 -6.98 -14.77 16.15
C SER A 164 -6.63 -13.40 15.58
N PRO A 165 -7.42 -12.35 15.89
CA PRO A 165 -7.15 -11.01 15.41
C PRO A 165 -5.90 -10.48 16.12
N ASP A 166 -5.33 -9.42 15.56
CA ASP A 166 -4.27 -8.70 16.25
C ASP A 166 -4.76 -8.10 17.59
N PRO A 167 -3.90 -7.98 18.63
CA PRO A 167 -4.35 -7.56 19.97
C PRO A 167 -5.00 -6.18 20.04
N ASP A 168 -4.63 -5.30 19.12
CA ASP A 168 -5.13 -3.94 18.99
C ASP A 168 -6.43 -3.83 18.19
N LEU A 169 -7.00 -4.97 17.75
CA LEU A 169 -8.26 -5.09 16.99
C LEU A 169 -8.44 -4.03 15.89
N PRO A 170 -7.47 -3.88 14.98
CA PRO A 170 -7.58 -2.90 13.91
C PRO A 170 -8.57 -3.38 12.85
N GLU A 171 -9.01 -2.44 12.00
CA GLU A 171 -9.64 -2.82 10.75
C GLU A 171 -8.72 -3.77 9.96
N THR A 172 -9.27 -4.91 9.53
CA THR A 172 -8.50 -5.96 8.86
C THR A 172 -9.11 -6.30 7.52
N PHE A 173 -8.34 -6.12 6.45
CA PHE A 173 -8.69 -6.62 5.13
C PHE A 173 -8.18 -8.06 4.95
N LEU A 174 -9.08 -8.97 4.63
CA LEU A 174 -8.77 -10.36 4.32
C LEU A 174 -9.07 -10.67 2.86
N TRP A 175 -8.17 -11.40 2.21
CA TRP A 175 -8.37 -11.91 0.85
C TRP A 175 -8.01 -13.40 0.78
N GLN A 176 -9.00 -14.22 0.40
CA GLN A 176 -8.81 -15.66 0.22
C GLN A 176 -8.09 -15.94 -1.10
N ILE A 177 -6.79 -16.19 -1.02
CA ILE A 177 -5.93 -16.37 -2.20
C ILE A 177 -5.83 -17.84 -2.66
N GLU A 178 -6.02 -18.82 -1.79
CA GLU A 178 -6.12 -20.25 -2.15
C GLU A 178 -7.10 -20.98 -1.21
N GLY A 179 -7.89 -21.92 -1.72
CA GLY A 179 -8.81 -22.73 -0.91
C GLY A 179 -10.01 -21.95 -0.35
N SER A 180 -10.51 -22.38 0.80
CA SER A 180 -11.56 -21.69 1.56
C SER A 180 -11.26 -21.66 3.06
N SER A 181 -11.84 -20.70 3.75
CA SER A 181 -11.74 -20.56 5.21
C SER A 181 -13.09 -20.20 5.83
N LEU A 182 -13.19 -20.40 7.14
CA LEU A 182 -14.35 -20.00 7.93
C LEU A 182 -13.95 -18.87 8.88
N ILE A 183 -14.57 -17.71 8.72
CA ILE A 183 -14.43 -16.56 9.59
C ILE A 183 -15.60 -16.55 10.56
N ARG A 184 -15.33 -16.67 11.86
CA ARG A 184 -16.34 -16.59 12.91
C ARG A 184 -16.26 -15.23 13.58
N MET A 185 -17.35 -14.50 13.57
CA MET A 185 -17.50 -13.21 14.24
C MET A 185 -18.64 -13.30 15.24
N ALA A 186 -18.75 -12.35 16.17
CA ALA A 186 -19.76 -12.42 17.23
C ALA A 186 -21.20 -12.48 16.67
N SER A 187 -21.44 -11.80 15.56
CA SER A 187 -22.76 -11.68 14.92
C SER A 187 -23.04 -12.77 13.89
N LYS A 188 -22.01 -13.27 13.20
CA LYS A 188 -22.17 -14.14 12.02
C LYS A 188 -20.90 -14.89 11.65
N ASN A 189 -21.08 -16.04 11.01
CA ASN A 189 -20.00 -16.79 10.39
C ASN A 189 -20.03 -16.58 8.86
N TYR A 190 -18.85 -16.45 8.26
CA TYR A 190 -18.65 -16.29 6.83
C TYR A 190 -17.72 -17.39 6.32
N GLU A 191 -18.15 -18.10 5.27
CA GLU A 191 -17.22 -18.92 4.49
C GLU A 191 -16.62 -18.02 3.40
N LEU A 192 -15.30 -17.91 3.37
CA LEU A 192 -14.56 -17.14 2.37
C LEU A 192 -13.94 -18.13 1.37
N ARG A 193 -14.31 -18.03 0.09
CA ARG A 193 -13.85 -18.89 -1.01
C ARG A 193 -12.80 -18.19 -1.84
N TYR A 194 -12.07 -18.94 -2.66
CA TYR A 194 -11.03 -18.40 -3.54
C TYR A 194 -11.48 -17.14 -4.29
N GLY A 195 -10.69 -16.08 -4.17
CA GLY A 195 -10.92 -14.78 -4.78
C GLY A 195 -11.79 -13.83 -3.96
N GLU A 196 -12.50 -14.31 -2.93
CA GLU A 196 -13.35 -13.48 -2.09
C GLU A 196 -12.55 -12.70 -1.05
N THR A 197 -13.07 -11.53 -0.73
CA THR A 197 -12.47 -10.60 0.23
C THR A 197 -13.49 -10.21 1.28
N ILE A 198 -13.03 -9.91 2.49
CA ILE A 198 -13.86 -9.32 3.54
C ILE A 198 -13.06 -8.23 4.26
N LEU A 199 -13.72 -7.12 4.55
CA LEU A 199 -13.20 -6.09 5.45
C LEU A 199 -13.85 -6.29 6.81
N ILE A 200 -13.04 -6.61 7.81
CA ILE A 200 -13.49 -6.74 9.19
C ILE A 200 -13.30 -5.38 9.87
N PRO A 201 -14.37 -4.76 10.40
CA PRO A 201 -14.27 -3.47 11.09
C PRO A 201 -13.32 -3.51 12.29
N ALA A 202 -12.79 -2.35 12.66
CA ALA A 202 -12.06 -2.20 13.92
C ALA A 202 -12.92 -2.61 15.13
N ASP A 203 -12.25 -3.01 16.22
CA ASP A 203 -12.83 -3.48 17.48
C ASP A 203 -13.64 -4.80 17.41
N GLU A 204 -13.89 -5.32 16.20
CA GLU A 204 -14.62 -6.57 16.02
C GLU A 204 -13.70 -7.78 16.25
N LYS A 205 -14.11 -8.66 17.17
CA LYS A 205 -13.39 -9.91 17.41
C LYS A 205 -13.80 -10.96 16.39
N TYR A 206 -12.81 -11.68 15.86
CA TYR A 206 -13.05 -12.77 14.93
C TYR A 206 -12.06 -13.92 15.14
N GLU A 207 -12.41 -15.11 14.66
CA GLU A 207 -11.51 -16.25 14.55
C GLU A 207 -11.57 -16.80 13.13
N ILE A 208 -10.42 -17.11 12.56
CA ILE A 208 -10.29 -17.71 11.24
C ILE A 208 -9.91 -19.18 11.42
N SER A 209 -10.69 -20.10 10.86
CA SER A 209 -10.29 -21.50 10.71
C SER A 209 -9.94 -21.78 9.25
N ALA A 210 -8.73 -22.25 9.02
CA ALA A 210 -8.19 -22.56 7.70
C ALA A 210 -7.65 -23.99 7.64
N GLU A 211 -8.11 -24.75 6.65
CA GLU A 211 -7.66 -26.12 6.41
C GLU A 211 -6.34 -26.16 5.63
N SER A 212 -5.81 -27.37 5.41
CA SER A 212 -4.58 -27.55 4.61
C SER A 212 -4.74 -26.95 3.21
N LYS A 213 -3.67 -26.35 2.69
CA LYS A 213 -3.59 -25.64 1.40
C LYS A 213 -4.47 -24.37 1.31
N CYS A 214 -5.13 -23.97 2.39
CA CYS A 214 -5.79 -22.67 2.47
C CYS A 214 -4.74 -21.57 2.61
N ARG A 215 -4.90 -20.46 1.89
CA ARG A 215 -4.03 -19.29 1.99
C ARG A 215 -4.88 -18.03 2.02
N ILE A 216 -4.63 -17.18 3.01
CA ILE A 216 -5.38 -15.93 3.23
C ILE A 216 -4.36 -14.81 3.38
N LEU A 217 -4.49 -13.76 2.58
CA LEU A 217 -3.74 -12.53 2.79
C LEU A 217 -4.48 -11.69 3.84
N SER A 218 -3.80 -11.35 4.93
CA SER A 218 -4.30 -10.45 5.97
C SER A 218 -3.50 -9.15 5.93
N VAL A 219 -4.20 -8.03 5.78
CA VAL A 219 -3.63 -6.69 5.67
C VAL A 219 -4.23 -5.80 6.74
N VAL A 220 -3.35 -5.20 7.52
CA VAL A 220 -3.69 -4.30 8.62
C VAL A 220 -2.77 -3.08 8.54
N MET A 221 -3.33 -1.88 8.72
CA MET A 221 -2.59 -0.62 8.74
C MET A 221 -3.08 0.26 9.90
N ASN A 222 -2.69 -0.08 11.13
CA ASN A 222 -3.10 0.70 12.30
C ASN A 222 -2.14 1.89 12.52
N PRO A 223 -2.58 3.14 12.37
CA PRO A 223 -1.72 4.30 12.58
C PRO A 223 -1.45 4.59 14.06
N PHE A 224 -2.19 4.00 15.01
CA PHE A 224 -2.12 4.33 16.43
C PHE A 224 -1.14 3.47 17.23
N THR A 225 -0.44 2.54 16.58
CA THR A 225 0.53 1.64 17.20
C THR A 225 1.98 2.00 16.91
N GLU A 226 2.23 3.23 16.42
CA GLU A 226 3.56 3.82 16.22
C GLU A 226 4.16 4.38 17.52
#